data_AF-A0A0G2AT36-F1
#
_entry.id   AF-A0A0G2AT36-F1
#
_cell.length_a   1.000
_cell.length_b   1.000
_cell.length_c   1.000
_cell.angle_alpha   90.00
_cell.angle_beta   90.00
_cell.angle_gamma   90.00
#
_symmetry.space_group_name_H-M   'P 1'
#
loop_
_entity.id
_entity.type
_entity.pdbx_description
1 polymer ?
#
loop_
_entity_poly.entity_id
_entity_poly.type
_entity_poly.pdbx_seq_one_letter_code
_entity_poly.pdbx_strand_id
1 'polypeptide(L)'
;MIGHIEGVVYAVRAGFAVLSVGGIGYKVAATREVLATLAEGKAAALWTHLAVRETAHDLYGFKTEEELRFFELLLTVSGIGPKSALAVLDIASVETLRSAVAGGNASYLTKAGGSARCGAESVSGYRDGERAPAGSPQDTRRQTLRGAERSNIFYGSQCQKICRGRSA
;
A
#
# COMPACT_ATOMS: atom_id res chain seq x y z
N MET A 1 -8.01 -12.96 9.51
CA MET A 1 -7.74 -11.56 9.14
C MET A 1 -6.27 -11.27 9.37
N ILE A 2 -5.64 -10.45 8.53
CA ILE A 2 -4.24 -10.02 8.73
C ILE A 2 -4.30 -8.76 9.60
N GLY A 3 -3.85 -8.86 10.86
CA GLY A 3 -3.93 -7.77 11.84
C GLY A 3 -2.59 -7.06 12.10
N HIS A 4 -1.48 -7.70 11.75
CA HIS A 4 -0.14 -7.16 11.94
C HIS A 4 0.81 -7.74 10.90
N ILE A 5 1.72 -6.92 10.38
CA ILE A 5 2.78 -7.33 9.47
C ILE A 5 4.10 -6.77 9.97
N GLU A 6 5.10 -7.64 10.05
CA GLU A 6 6.48 -7.28 10.35
C GLU A 6 7.40 -7.85 9.26
N GLY A 7 8.28 -7.01 8.72
CA GLY A 7 9.21 -7.41 7.68
C GLY A 7 10.11 -6.28 7.21
N VAL A 8 10.77 -6.49 6.08
CA VAL A 8 11.67 -5.50 5.48
C VAL A 8 10.91 -4.67 4.46
N VAL A 9 11.02 -3.35 4.54
CA VAL A 9 10.45 -2.44 3.54
C VAL A 9 11.17 -2.65 2.21
N TYR A 10 10.46 -3.19 1.23
CA TYR A 10 10.97 -3.44 -0.11
C TYR A 10 10.89 -2.18 -0.99
N ALA A 11 9.78 -1.44 -0.89
CA ALA A 11 9.57 -0.22 -1.67
C ALA A 11 8.61 0.73 -0.94
N VAL A 12 8.84 2.04 -1.07
CA VAL A 12 7.90 3.08 -0.63
C VAL A 12 7.45 3.91 -1.82
N ARG A 13 6.15 4.11 -1.99
CA ARG A 13 5.54 4.88 -3.08
C ARG A 13 4.49 5.84 -2.54
N ALA A 14 4.01 6.73 -3.38
CA ALA A 14 2.90 7.60 -3.02
C ALA A 14 1.66 6.76 -2.67
N GLY A 15 1.22 6.84 -1.42
CA GLY A 15 0.02 6.19 -0.90
C GLY A 15 0.17 4.71 -0.49
N PHE A 16 1.32 4.07 -0.71
CA PHE A 16 1.54 2.69 -0.25
C PHE A 16 3.02 2.33 -0.05
N ALA A 17 3.26 1.31 0.77
CA ALA A 17 4.54 0.63 0.90
C ALA A 17 4.41 -0.86 0.57
N VAL A 18 5.52 -1.50 0.21
CA VAL A 18 5.61 -2.95 0.04
C VAL A 18 6.51 -3.51 1.14
N LEU A 19 5.98 -4.39 1.99
CA LEU A 19 6.75 -5.09 3.01
C LEU A 19 7.03 -6.51 2.54
N SER A 20 8.29 -6.92 2.57
CA SER A 20 8.73 -8.29 2.29
C SER A 20 8.75 -9.10 3.58
N VAL A 21 7.93 -10.15 3.63
CA VAL A 21 7.86 -11.10 4.74
C VAL A 21 7.99 -12.50 4.17
N GLY A 22 9.06 -13.21 4.51
CA GLY A 22 9.30 -14.58 4.04
C GLY A 22 9.32 -14.73 2.50
N GLY A 23 9.73 -13.69 1.78
CA GLY A 23 9.75 -13.68 0.31
C GLY A 23 8.44 -13.24 -0.36
N ILE A 24 7.40 -12.91 0.41
CA ILE A 24 6.12 -12.39 -0.09
C ILE A 24 6.06 -10.88 0.11
N GLY A 25 5.75 -10.13 -0.95
CA GLY A 25 5.58 -8.67 -0.91
C GLY A 25 4.14 -8.27 -0.63
N TYR A 26 3.86 -7.77 0.57
CA TYR A 26 2.56 -7.23 0.94
C TYR A 26 2.47 -5.75 0.58
N LYS A 27 1.53 -5.40 -0.29
CA LYS A 27 1.21 -4.01 -0.60
C LYS A 27 0.29 -3.45 0.46
N VAL A 28 0.78 -2.49 1.23
CA VAL A 28 0.08 -1.85 2.35
C VAL A 28 -0.16 -0.37 2.02
N ALA A 29 -1.43 0.03 1.89
CA ALA A 29 -1.81 1.43 1.79
C ALA A 29 -1.74 2.09 3.17
N ALA A 30 -1.13 3.27 3.27
CA ALA A 30 -0.96 3.96 4.55
C ALA A 30 -0.98 5.48 4.34
N THR A 31 -1.16 6.24 5.43
CA THR A 31 -1.10 7.71 5.39
C THR A 31 0.33 8.18 5.10
N ARG A 32 0.45 9.42 4.61
CA ARG A 32 1.72 10.07 4.31
C ARG A 32 2.64 10.13 5.53
N GLU A 33 2.07 10.33 6.71
CA GLU A 33 2.81 10.33 7.97
C GLU A 33 3.45 8.96 8.23
N VAL A 34 2.68 7.88 8.11
CA VAL A 34 3.20 6.51 8.29
C VAL A 34 4.26 6.20 7.24
N LEU A 35 3.99 6.49 5.96
CA LEU A 35 4.94 6.25 4.87
C LEU A 35 6.25 7.03 5.04
N ALA A 36 6.21 8.24 5.60
CA ALA A 36 7.40 9.04 5.88
C ALA A 36 8.31 8.42 6.96
N THR A 37 7.77 7.53 7.81
CA THR A 37 8.58 6.81 8.81
C THR A 37 9.28 5.57 8.26
N LEU A 38 8.85 5.09 7.08
CA LEU A 38 9.38 3.88 6.45
C LEU A 38 10.58 4.20 5.58
N ALA A 39 11.58 3.31 5.61
CA ALA A 39 12.77 3.42 4.78
C ALA A 39 13.05 2.08 4.09
N GLU A 40 13.28 2.13 2.77
CA GLU A 40 13.61 0.95 1.96
C GLU A 40 14.85 0.22 2.53
N GLY A 41 14.80 -1.10 2.61
CA GLY A 41 15.83 -1.96 3.18
C GLY A 41 15.84 -2.05 4.71
N LYS A 42 14.99 -1.31 5.43
CA LYS A 42 14.87 -1.41 6.89
C LYS A 42 13.70 -2.28 7.34
N ALA A 43 13.83 -2.85 8.53
CA ALA A 43 12.72 -3.54 9.19
C ALA A 43 11.64 -2.54 9.61
N ALA A 44 10.38 -2.93 9.45
CA ALA A 44 9.21 -2.18 9.89
C ALA A 44 8.11 -3.13 10.35
N ALA A 45 7.31 -2.66 11.28
CA ALA A 45 6.13 -3.33 11.80
C ALA A 45 4.93 -2.38 11.66
N LEU A 46 3.82 -2.90 11.15
CA LEU A 46 2.59 -2.14 10.94
C LEU A 46 1.39 -2.94 11.44
N TRP A 47 0.50 -2.23 12.12
CA TRP A 47 -0.86 -2.70 12.37
C TRP A 47 -1.64 -2.63 11.08
N THR A 48 -2.46 -3.63 10.79
CA THR A 48 -3.12 -3.71 9.50
C THR A 48 -4.61 -4.03 9.60
N HIS A 49 -5.37 -3.47 8.68
CA HIS A 49 -6.77 -3.81 8.44
C HIS A 49 -6.91 -4.32 7.00
N LEU A 50 -7.41 -5.55 6.86
CA LEU A 50 -7.68 -6.15 5.54
C LEU A 50 -9.14 -5.89 5.16
N ALA A 51 -9.35 -5.01 4.18
CA ALA A 51 -10.66 -4.79 3.58
C ALA A 51 -10.87 -5.78 2.43
N VAL A 52 -11.86 -6.68 2.60
CA VAL A 52 -12.24 -7.67 1.60
C VAL A 52 -13.47 -7.17 0.85
N ARG A 53 -13.39 -7.13 -0.47
CA ARG A 53 -14.48 -6.84 -1.40
C ARG A 53 -14.58 -7.99 -2.40
N GLU A 54 -15.65 -8.06 -3.20
CA GLU A 54 -15.80 -9.14 -4.18
C GLU A 54 -14.67 -9.20 -5.22
N THR A 55 -14.05 -8.06 -5.53
CA THR A 55 -13.04 -7.94 -6.59
C THR A 55 -11.66 -7.56 -6.08
N ALA A 56 -11.49 -7.28 -4.78
CA ALA A 56 -10.26 -6.72 -4.25
C ALA A 56 -10.00 -7.11 -2.79
N HIS A 57 -8.71 -7.30 -2.49
CA HIS A 57 -8.17 -7.43 -1.14
C HIS A 57 -7.24 -6.26 -0.90
N ASP A 58 -7.74 -5.24 -0.20
CA ASP A 58 -6.97 -4.02 0.09
C ASP A 58 -6.46 -4.09 1.53
N LEU A 59 -5.16 -3.89 1.70
CA LEU A 59 -4.53 -3.90 3.01
C LEU A 59 -4.15 -2.49 3.41
N TYR A 60 -4.64 -2.05 4.56
CA TYR A 60 -4.39 -0.72 5.13
C TYR A 60 -3.47 -0.86 6.33
N GLY A 61 -2.49 0.03 6.47
CA GLY A 61 -1.45 -0.02 7.49
C GLY A 61 -1.37 1.23 8.35
N PHE A 62 -1.13 1.01 9.64
CA PHE A 62 -1.05 2.03 10.68
C PHE A 62 0.18 1.79 11.56
N LYS A 63 0.73 2.87 12.12
CA LYS A 63 1.91 2.79 12.98
C LYS A 63 1.53 2.30 14.37
N THR A 64 0.37 2.72 14.85
CA THR A 64 -0.12 2.41 16.20
C THR A 64 -1.44 1.65 16.15
N GLU A 65 -1.73 0.89 17.20
CA GLU A 65 -3.01 0.20 17.34
C GLU A 65 -4.17 1.20 17.52
N GLU A 66 -3.90 2.37 18.09
CA GLU A 66 -4.89 3.44 18.26
C GLU A 66 -5.38 4.00 16.94
N GLU A 67 -4.48 4.22 15.98
CA GLU A 67 -4.83 4.60 14.61
C GLU A 67 -5.70 3.55 13.93
N LEU A 68 -5.36 2.26 14.09
CA LEU A 68 -6.16 1.16 13.56
C LEU A 68 -7.58 1.17 14.15
N ARG A 69 -7.70 1.26 15.47
CA ARG A 69 -9.02 1.31 16.15
C ARG A 69 -9.85 2.51 15.70
N PHE A 70 -9.20 3.67 15.50
CA PHE A 70 -9.89 4.86 15.01
C PHE A 70 -10.36 4.69 13.56
N PHE A 71 -9.53 4.10 12.70
CA PHE A 71 -9.92 3.75 11.34
C PHE A 71 -11.14 2.82 11.32
N GLU A 72 -11.14 1.77 12.15
CA GLU A 72 -12.27 0.84 12.26
C GLU A 72 -13.55 1.54 12.76
N LEU A 73 -13.42 2.47 13.70
CA LEU A 73 -14.54 3.30 14.13
C LEU A 73 -15.10 4.15 12.98
N LEU A 74 -14.24 4.75 12.15
CA LEU A 74 -14.68 5.51 10.97
C LEU A 74 -15.46 4.63 9.99
N LEU A 75 -15.10 3.36 9.83
CA LEU A 75 -15.83 2.42 8.95
C LEU A 75 -17.25 2.12 9.44
N THR A 76 -17.54 2.28 10.73
CA THR A 76 -18.90 2.10 11.27
C THR A 76 -19.86 3.23 10.87
N VAL A 77 -19.34 4.36 10.40
CA VAL A 77 -20.14 5.51 9.99
C VAL A 77 -20.67 5.28 8.57
N SER A 78 -22.00 5.35 8.43
CA SER A 78 -22.67 5.20 7.13
C SER A 78 -22.08 6.16 6.08
N GLY A 79 -21.66 5.59 4.95
CA GLY A 79 -21.11 6.35 3.83
C GLY A 79 -19.59 6.57 3.88
N ILE A 80 -18.90 6.15 4.94
CA ILE A 80 -17.43 6.18 4.99
C ILE A 80 -16.87 4.82 4.58
N GLY A 81 -16.22 4.77 3.41
CA GLY A 81 -15.50 3.58 2.97
C GLY A 81 -14.03 3.57 3.42
N PRO A 82 -13.33 2.43 3.33
CA PRO A 82 -11.90 2.29 3.67
C PRO A 82 -10.97 3.35 3.05
N LYS A 83 -11.18 3.71 1.78
CA LYS A 83 -10.38 4.75 1.13
C LYS A 83 -10.65 6.14 1.71
N SER A 84 -11.92 6.48 1.97
CA SER A 84 -12.30 7.76 2.57
C SER A 84 -11.83 7.85 4.02
N ALA A 85 -11.92 6.77 4.80
CA ALA A 85 -11.40 6.71 6.16
C ALA A 85 -9.89 6.95 6.21
N LEU A 86 -9.13 6.36 5.27
CA LEU A 86 -7.70 6.62 5.16
C LEU A 86 -7.41 8.08 4.81
N ALA A 87 -8.19 8.68 3.90
CA ALA A 87 -8.04 10.10 3.55
C ALA A 87 -8.32 11.04 4.72
N VAL A 88 -9.29 10.73 5.58
CA VAL A 88 -9.56 11.50 6.80
C VAL A 88 -8.36 11.46 7.75
N LEU A 89 -7.76 10.28 7.94
CA LEU A 89 -6.56 10.11 8.75
C LEU A 89 -5.29 10.74 8.13
N ASP A 90 -5.26 10.94 6.81
CA ASP A 90 -4.15 11.60 6.12
C ASP A 90 -4.18 13.13 6.28
N ILE A 91 -5.36 13.71 6.55
CA ILE A 91 -5.56 15.15 6.73
C ILE A 91 -5.34 15.57 8.18
N ALA A 92 -5.76 14.76 9.14
CA ALA A 92 -5.69 15.09 10.56
C ALA A 92 -5.33 13.86 11.41
N SER A 93 -4.48 14.09 12.41
CA SER A 93 -4.09 13.04 13.36
C SER A 93 -5.27 12.61 14.23
N VAL A 94 -5.16 11.40 14.80
CA VAL A 94 -6.19 10.83 15.69
C VAL A 94 -6.53 11.77 16.85
N GLU A 95 -5.54 12.45 17.43
CA GLU A 95 -5.73 13.37 18.54
C GLU A 95 -6.54 14.62 18.16
N THR A 96 -6.24 15.18 16.98
CA THR A 96 -6.98 16.31 16.43
C THR A 96 -8.41 15.92 16.09
N LEU A 97 -8.61 14.72 15.52
CA LEU A 97 -9.94 14.21 15.18
C LEU A 97 -10.77 13.90 16.43
N ARG A 98 -10.18 13.30 17.46
CA ARG A 98 -10.83 13.06 18.76
C ARG A 98 -11.33 14.37 19.38
N SER A 99 -10.49 15.39 19.39
CA SER A 99 -10.84 16.72 19.90
C SER A 99 -11.97 17.37 19.08
N ALA A 100 -11.94 17.24 17.76
CA ALA A 100 -12.98 17.76 16.87
C ALA A 100 -14.35 17.06 17.05
N VAL A 101 -14.34 15.74 17.30
CA VAL A 101 -15.55 14.96 17.59
C VAL A 101 -16.11 15.30 18.96
N ALA A 102 -15.25 15.43 19.99
CA ALA A 102 -15.66 15.83 21.33
C ALA A 102 -16.26 17.26 21.36
N GLY A 103 -15.81 18.15 20.47
CA GLY A 103 -16.36 19.49 20.28
C GLY A 103 -17.69 19.55 19.52
N GLY A 104 -18.33 18.42 19.19
CA GLY A 104 -19.67 18.36 18.58
C GLY A 104 -19.71 18.55 17.06
N ASN A 105 -18.57 18.56 16.37
CA ASN A 105 -18.50 18.82 14.93
C ASN A 105 -18.43 17.53 14.08
N ALA A 106 -19.39 16.61 14.25
CA ALA A 106 -19.50 15.40 13.41
C ALA A 106 -19.59 15.73 11.90
N SER A 107 -20.11 16.92 11.56
CA SER A 107 -20.18 17.47 10.20
C SER A 107 -18.80 17.67 9.54
N TYR A 108 -17.72 17.80 10.32
CA TYR A 108 -16.36 18.00 9.82
C TYR A 108 -15.80 16.71 9.20
N LEU A 109 -16.08 15.55 9.79
CA LEU A 109 -15.65 14.24 9.28
C LEU A 109 -16.32 13.90 7.95
N THR A 110 -17.61 14.25 7.82
CA THR A 110 -18.39 13.99 6.61
C THR A 110 -17.93 14.86 5.43
N LYS A 111 -17.49 16.10 5.71
CA LYS A 111 -16.93 17.03 4.69
C LYS A 111 -15.51 16.67 4.29
N ALA A 112 -14.66 16.25 5.23
CA ALA A 112 -13.28 15.87 4.97
C ALA A 112 -13.17 14.54 4.18
N GLY A 113 -14.13 13.62 4.37
CA GLY A 113 -14.14 12.30 3.72
C GLY A 113 -14.72 12.25 2.31
N GLY A 114 -15.18 13.38 1.75
CA GLY A 114 -15.70 13.43 0.39
C GLY A 114 -16.88 12.49 0.15
N SER A 115 -18.01 12.72 0.83
CA SER A 115 -19.32 12.23 0.41
C SER A 115 -20.24 13.44 0.28
N ALA A 116 -20.37 13.92 -0.95
CA ALA A 116 -21.40 14.88 -1.26
C ALA A 116 -22.77 14.18 -1.17
N ARG A 117 -23.65 14.78 -0.35
CA ARG A 117 -25.13 14.80 -0.43
C ARG A 117 -25.87 13.47 -0.16
N CYS A 118 -26.69 13.49 0.89
CA CYS A 118 -27.80 12.57 1.08
C CYS A 118 -28.77 12.65 -0.11
N GLY A 119 -29.30 11.52 -0.55
CA GLY A 119 -30.40 11.48 -1.50
C GLY A 119 -30.47 10.15 -2.23
N ALA A 120 -31.63 9.50 -2.16
CA ALA A 120 -31.98 8.35 -2.98
C ALA A 120 -31.72 8.65 -4.47
N GLU A 121 -31.16 7.67 -5.18
CA GLU A 121 -31.54 7.23 -6.54
C GLU A 121 -30.35 6.62 -7.28
N SER A 122 -30.69 5.57 -8.02
CA SER A 122 -29.79 4.65 -8.70
C SER A 122 -29.11 5.26 -9.93
N VAL A 123 -28.13 4.52 -10.46
CA VAL A 123 -27.75 4.40 -11.89
C VAL A 123 -26.56 5.22 -12.41
N SER A 124 -25.62 4.42 -12.94
CA SER A 124 -24.77 4.60 -14.13
C SER A 124 -23.55 5.51 -14.08
N GLY A 125 -22.42 4.92 -14.51
CA GLY A 125 -21.41 5.66 -15.25
C GLY A 125 -19.96 5.33 -14.93
N TYR A 126 -19.57 4.04 -14.89
CA TYR A 126 -18.14 3.72 -14.98
C TYR A 126 -17.74 3.81 -16.46
N ARG A 127 -17.27 5.00 -16.85
CA ARG A 127 -16.62 5.24 -18.15
C ARG A 127 -15.13 4.94 -18.03
N ASP A 128 -14.70 4.17 -19.01
CA ASP A 128 -13.38 3.61 -19.25
C ASP A 128 -12.23 4.62 -19.27
N GLY A 129 -11.04 4.11 -18.97
CA GLY A 129 -9.79 4.82 -19.24
C GLY A 129 -8.57 4.10 -18.67
N GLU A 130 -8.19 2.99 -19.35
CA GLU A 130 -6.80 2.52 -19.58
C GLU A 130 -5.85 2.26 -18.39
N ARG A 131 -4.95 1.28 -18.35
CA ARG A 131 -4.60 0.09 -19.13
C ARG A 131 -3.43 -0.53 -18.34
N ALA A 132 -3.59 -1.72 -17.77
CA ALA A 132 -2.46 -2.52 -17.30
C ALA A 132 -1.98 -3.41 -18.46
N PRO A 133 -0.69 -3.46 -18.83
CA PRO A 133 -0.22 -4.41 -19.83
C PRO A 133 -0.09 -5.80 -19.18
N ALA A 134 -1.13 -6.64 -19.34
CA ALA A 134 -1.01 -8.08 -19.17
C ALA A 134 -0.57 -8.68 -20.52
N GLY A 135 0.74 -8.85 -20.69
CA GLY A 135 1.29 -9.61 -21.81
C GLY A 135 1.33 -11.09 -21.49
N SER A 136 0.40 -11.86 -22.04
CA SER A 136 0.70 -13.21 -22.52
C SER A 136 -0.29 -13.59 -23.61
N PRO A 137 0.21 -14.05 -24.77
CA PRO A 137 -0.53 -15.08 -25.47
C PRO A 137 0.36 -16.22 -25.98
N GLN A 138 -0.03 -17.42 -25.53
CA GLN A 138 -0.36 -18.58 -26.36
C GLN A 138 0.78 -19.45 -26.95
N ASP A 139 0.71 -20.68 -26.45
CA ASP A 139 1.12 -21.94 -27.03
C ASP A 139 0.68 -22.10 -28.50
N THR A 140 1.66 -22.12 -29.41
CA THR A 140 1.54 -22.75 -30.72
C THR A 140 2.62 -23.80 -30.87
N ARG A 141 2.17 -25.06 -30.92
CA ARG A 141 2.96 -26.26 -31.20
C ARG A 141 3.79 -26.18 -32.50
N ARG A 142 5.00 -26.74 -32.38
CA ARG A 142 5.82 -27.46 -33.38
C ARG A 142 6.34 -26.69 -34.60
N GLN A 143 7.66 -26.51 -34.63
CA GLN A 143 8.59 -27.16 -35.59
C GLN A 143 10.03 -26.79 -35.19
N THR A 144 10.80 -27.73 -34.64
CA THR A 144 12.01 -28.31 -35.27
C THR A 144 12.83 -27.31 -36.08
N LEU A 145 14.08 -27.04 -35.66
CA LEU A 145 15.32 -27.11 -36.46
C LEU A 145 16.52 -26.64 -35.61
N ARG A 146 17.41 -27.59 -35.31
CA ARG A 146 18.89 -27.52 -35.34
C ARG A 146 19.62 -26.24 -34.89
N GLY A 147 20.40 -26.39 -33.81
CA GLY A 147 21.86 -26.14 -33.84
C GLY A 147 22.38 -24.76 -33.42
N ALA A 148 23.54 -24.82 -32.74
CA ALA A 148 24.49 -23.75 -32.44
C ALA A 148 24.09 -22.76 -31.31
N GLU A 149 24.93 -22.32 -30.38
CA GLU A 149 26.31 -22.58 -29.94
C GLU A 149 26.52 -21.67 -28.69
N ARG A 150 27.30 -22.12 -27.70
CA ARG A 150 28.26 -21.35 -26.86
C ARG A 150 27.86 -19.91 -26.47
N SER A 151 27.75 -19.52 -25.20
CA SER A 151 28.83 -19.32 -24.21
C SER A 151 28.29 -18.32 -23.17
N ASN A 152 28.32 -18.64 -21.87
CA ASN A 152 29.29 -18.18 -20.85
C ASN A 152 29.11 -16.73 -20.35
N ILE A 153 28.93 -16.59 -19.03
CA ILE A 153 29.12 -15.46 -18.07
C ILE A 153 28.26 -15.89 -16.85
N PHE A 154 28.74 -16.58 -15.82
CA PHE A 154 29.81 -16.28 -14.84
C PHE A 154 29.67 -14.90 -14.19
N TYR A 155 28.91 -14.82 -13.08
CA TYR A 155 29.12 -13.79 -12.06
C TYR A 155 29.60 -14.46 -10.78
N GLY A 156 30.90 -14.32 -10.56
CA GLY A 156 31.63 -14.86 -9.43
C GLY A 156 31.50 -14.02 -8.17
N SER A 157 31.65 -14.74 -7.07
CA SER A 157 32.04 -14.31 -5.74
C SER A 157 33.28 -13.40 -5.69
N GLN A 158 33.31 -12.56 -4.64
CA GLN A 158 34.49 -11.95 -3.99
C GLN A 158 35.33 -10.94 -4.77
N CYS A 159 35.32 -9.68 -4.31
CA CYS A 159 36.57 -8.95 -4.08
C CYS A 159 36.40 -7.82 -3.05
N GLN A 160 36.59 -8.19 -1.78
CA GLN A 160 37.04 -7.30 -0.73
C GLN A 160 38.52 -7.05 -0.97
N LYS A 161 38.96 -5.80 -1.23
CA LYS A 161 40.29 -5.27 -0.87
C LYS A 161 40.59 -3.88 -1.46
N ILE A 162 41.08 -3.01 -0.56
CA ILE A 162 42.14 -2.01 -0.81
C ILE A 162 41.67 -0.66 -1.39
N CYS A 163 41.18 0.20 -0.50
CA CYS A 163 41.43 1.64 -0.58
C CYS A 163 42.69 1.95 0.25
N ARG A 164 43.88 1.85 -0.37
CA ARG A 164 45.07 2.66 -0.01
C ARG A 164 44.71 4.11 -0.38
N GLY A 165 45.04 5.19 0.33
CA GLY A 165 46.21 5.49 1.14
C GLY A 165 46.97 6.67 0.50
N ARG A 166 46.86 7.86 1.12
CA ARG A 166 47.92 8.87 1.32
C ARG A 166 48.64 9.51 0.12
N SER A 167 48.41 10.82 -0.10
CA SER A 167 49.37 11.93 -0.44
C SER A 167 48.50 13.17 -0.76
N ALA A 168 48.74 14.39 -0.29
CA ALA A 168 49.89 15.07 0.30
C ALA A 168 49.45 16.00 1.44
#